data_AF-A0A7V4MD14-F1
#
_entry.id   AF-A0A7V4MD14-F1
#
_cell.length_a   1.000
_cell.length_b   1.000
_cell.length_c   1.000
_cell.angle_alpha   90.00
_cell.angle_beta   90.00
_cell.angle_gamma   90.00
#
_symmetry.space_group_name_H-M   'P 1'
#
loop_
_entity.id
_entity.type
_entity.pdbx_description
1 polymer ?
#
loop_
_entity_poly.entity_id
_entity_poly.type
_entity_poly.pdbx_seq_one_letter_code
_entity_poly.pdbx_strand_id
1 'polypeptide(L)'
;MNKAIVKTLTPVHVGSGKSFKHKIEFFSEGDYIYIIDSEKIFDKIGTNGIDEWVSAINMEVSVKDFLKARHLTYKPEDISLRKCALFNPIKKDKELHEQIYSPVYNCPFIPGSSIKGAMKTALLDYITDNKKVIEKERFKLSDIYREEIKNEKKRIKWFDEKTDSVLFGEDANHKSTRFLKTGDAYFKNVKTKVYFTQALNASENGWKLNANISNLYEAVPEEATAVFEMKLDDVLFARNLEKESEKWQKPQFEYLHKGLIAVAEQINRASIKALERELDFFKDVVPDKAGINYIKKCEDILEIAEKCKNNEFVLRVGANSGYNFTTLRWIDKLEIFQPLATNNNYALLRKEIQKNGNKKDYSRESLWPRTRKMITDGTPFGFIKITLLSDEEYEQYKKEMENIREQTTGEKIETSLISNKPQTRTAPGKTIQPPQPYTGNLSQGTGKIPAQVIRSGKTNIVKLLIKDNETELPLTGYASEIETGKYIYVRITQYSKGKIVSVYYESDIK
;
A
#
# COMPACT_ATOMS: atom_id res chain seq x y z
N MET A 1 9.90 -23.24 7.56
CA MET A 1 9.99 -22.11 6.60
C MET A 1 10.65 -21.00 7.37
N ASN A 2 11.63 -20.30 6.80
CA ASN A 2 12.27 -19.21 7.53
C ASN A 2 11.26 -18.07 7.67
N LYS A 3 11.28 -17.40 8.82
CA LYS A 3 10.51 -16.17 9.00
C LYS A 3 11.26 -15.04 8.33
N ALA A 4 10.53 -14.13 7.72
CA ALA A 4 11.08 -12.97 7.06
C ALA A 4 10.28 -11.74 7.45
N ILE A 5 10.97 -10.62 7.64
CA ILE A 5 10.35 -9.31 7.81
C ILE A 5 10.45 -8.59 6.47
N VAL A 6 9.33 -8.05 5.99
CA VAL A 6 9.34 -7.04 4.94
C VAL A 6 9.13 -5.66 5.57
N LYS A 7 9.95 -4.70 5.17
CA LYS A 7 9.80 -3.28 5.48
C LYS A 7 9.66 -2.49 4.18
N THR A 8 8.63 -1.68 4.05
CA THR A 8 8.46 -0.77 2.91
C THR A 8 9.42 0.41 3.03
N LEU A 9 10.34 0.57 2.08
CA LEU A 9 11.24 1.73 2.02
C LEU A 9 10.58 2.91 1.30
N THR A 10 9.66 2.61 0.38
CA THR A 10 8.78 3.59 -0.24
C THR A 10 7.36 3.04 -0.34
N PRO A 11 6.35 3.86 -0.66
CA PRO A 11 4.98 3.38 -0.76
C PRO A 11 4.83 2.24 -1.77
N VAL A 12 4.10 1.18 -1.37
CA VAL A 12 3.93 -0.03 -2.17
C VAL A 12 2.47 -0.21 -2.54
N HIS A 13 2.18 -0.21 -3.84
CA HIS A 13 0.88 -0.55 -4.39
C HIS A 13 0.93 -1.90 -5.11
N VAL A 14 0.11 -2.84 -4.65
CA VAL A 14 -0.24 -4.06 -5.39
C VAL A 14 -1.74 -4.01 -5.62
N GLY A 15 -2.15 -3.86 -6.88
CA GLY A 15 -3.55 -3.61 -7.21
C GLY A 15 -4.45 -4.84 -7.03
N SER A 16 -5.69 -4.61 -6.60
CA SER A 16 -6.75 -5.64 -6.63
C SER A 16 -7.33 -5.87 -8.04
N GLY A 17 -7.01 -4.99 -8.99
CA GLY A 17 -7.63 -4.91 -10.31
C GLY A 17 -8.84 -3.99 -10.36
N LYS A 18 -9.32 -3.47 -9.22
CA LYS A 18 -10.40 -2.49 -9.14
C LYS A 18 -9.86 -1.06 -9.17
N SER A 19 -10.61 -0.16 -9.79
CA SER A 19 -10.44 1.28 -9.66
C SER A 19 -11.77 1.95 -9.31
N PHE A 20 -11.68 3.09 -8.64
CA PHE A 20 -12.83 3.91 -8.28
C PHE A 20 -12.80 5.22 -9.07
N LYS A 21 -13.97 5.66 -9.52
CA LYS A 21 -14.18 6.91 -10.25
C LYS A 21 -14.41 8.07 -9.28
N HIS A 22 -13.71 9.18 -9.51
CA HIS A 22 -13.84 10.38 -8.68
C HIS A 22 -15.26 10.96 -8.75
N LYS A 23 -15.72 11.54 -7.63
CA LYS A 23 -17.06 12.12 -7.40
C LYS A 23 -18.20 11.10 -7.28
N ILE A 24 -18.05 9.91 -7.85
CA ILE A 24 -19.10 8.88 -7.88
C ILE A 24 -18.82 7.75 -6.88
N GLU A 25 -17.59 7.21 -6.90
CA GLU A 25 -17.19 6.05 -6.06
C GLU A 25 -16.17 6.45 -4.98
N PHE A 26 -15.60 7.64 -5.08
CA PHE A 26 -14.86 8.27 -3.99
C PHE A 26 -14.89 9.80 -4.11
N PHE A 27 -14.61 10.50 -3.01
CA PHE A 27 -14.39 11.94 -3.01
C PHE A 27 -13.27 12.35 -2.04
N SER A 28 -12.71 13.53 -2.26
CA SER A 28 -11.75 14.15 -1.34
C SER A 28 -12.42 15.19 -0.45
N GLU A 29 -12.02 15.26 0.83
CA GLU A 29 -12.39 16.33 1.74
C GLU A 29 -11.28 16.54 2.78
N GLY A 30 -10.70 17.75 2.81
CA GLY A 30 -9.48 18.03 3.55
C GLY A 30 -8.31 17.15 3.08
N ASP A 31 -7.53 16.63 4.03
CA ASP A 31 -6.38 15.75 3.77
C ASP A 31 -6.77 14.27 3.65
N TYR A 32 -8.00 13.98 3.23
CA TYR A 32 -8.54 12.62 3.19
C TYR A 32 -9.29 12.30 1.90
N ILE A 33 -9.23 11.03 1.54
CA ILE A 33 -10.04 10.38 0.53
C ILE A 33 -11.02 9.45 1.22
N TYR A 34 -12.28 9.55 0.78
CA TYR A 34 -13.40 8.78 1.26
C TYR A 34 -13.88 7.89 0.12
N ILE A 35 -13.57 6.60 0.20
CA ILE A 35 -14.04 5.58 -0.75
C ILE A 35 -15.45 5.22 -0.32
N ILE A 36 -16.42 5.32 -1.22
CA ILE A 36 -17.84 5.20 -0.91
C ILE A 36 -18.21 3.73 -0.67
N ASP A 37 -19.09 3.52 0.30
CA ASP A 37 -19.75 2.24 0.54
C ASP A 37 -21.18 2.31 -0.01
N SER A 38 -21.43 1.58 -1.08
CA SER A 38 -22.74 1.53 -1.74
C SER A 38 -23.86 1.06 -0.80
N GLU A 39 -23.57 0.15 0.15
CA GLU A 39 -24.56 -0.33 1.11
C GLU A 39 -24.94 0.77 2.10
N LYS A 40 -23.95 1.54 2.57
CA LYS A 40 -24.22 2.69 3.46
C LYS A 40 -24.98 3.82 2.78
N ILE A 41 -24.77 4.00 1.47
CA ILE A 41 -25.58 4.93 0.68
C ILE A 41 -27.01 4.40 0.60
N PHE A 42 -27.18 3.11 0.28
CA PHE A 42 -28.48 2.46 0.22
C PHE A 42 -29.27 2.60 1.52
N ASP A 43 -28.64 2.35 2.67
CA ASP A 43 -29.26 2.50 4.00
C ASP A 43 -29.81 3.90 4.27
N LYS A 44 -29.21 4.93 3.67
CA LYS A 44 -29.64 6.33 3.82
C LYS A 44 -30.77 6.72 2.87
N ILE A 45 -30.79 6.18 1.65
CA ILE A 45 -31.76 6.57 0.62
C ILE A 45 -33.01 5.68 0.59
N GLY A 46 -32.89 4.45 1.09
CA GLY A 46 -33.93 3.43 1.06
C GLY A 46 -34.26 2.94 -0.36
N THR A 47 -35.18 1.98 -0.46
CA THR A 47 -35.62 1.40 -1.74
C THR A 47 -36.20 2.45 -2.68
N ASN A 48 -36.88 3.46 -2.13
CA ASN A 48 -37.51 4.53 -2.90
C ASN A 48 -36.51 5.57 -3.45
N GLY A 49 -35.21 5.42 -3.15
CA GLY A 49 -34.15 6.30 -3.65
C GLY A 49 -33.24 5.66 -4.71
N ILE A 50 -33.45 4.38 -5.04
CA ILE A 50 -32.56 3.61 -5.92
C ILE A 50 -32.57 4.19 -7.33
N ASP A 51 -33.76 4.41 -7.90
CA ASP A 51 -33.89 4.86 -9.30
C ASP A 51 -33.25 6.24 -9.49
N GLU A 52 -33.43 7.15 -8.54
CA GLU A 52 -32.79 8.46 -8.59
C GLU A 52 -31.27 8.36 -8.41
N TRP A 53 -30.78 7.44 -7.57
CA TRP A 53 -29.35 7.24 -7.41
C TRP A 53 -28.71 6.66 -8.67
N VAL A 54 -29.34 5.67 -9.30
CA VAL A 54 -28.91 5.11 -10.59
C VAL A 54 -28.90 6.19 -11.66
N SER A 55 -29.95 7.02 -11.73
CA SER A 55 -29.99 8.15 -12.65
C SER A 55 -28.87 9.17 -12.38
N ALA A 56 -28.59 9.47 -11.11
CA ALA A 56 -27.52 10.38 -10.71
C ALA A 56 -26.13 9.86 -11.15
N ILE A 57 -25.87 8.55 -10.99
CA ILE A 57 -24.63 7.91 -11.45
C ILE A 57 -24.49 8.01 -12.97
N ASN A 58 -25.56 7.71 -13.71
CA ASN A 58 -25.58 7.79 -15.18
C ASN A 58 -25.34 9.21 -15.70
N MET A 59 -25.80 10.23 -14.95
CA MET A 59 -25.58 11.64 -15.24
C MET A 59 -24.26 12.18 -14.68
N GLU A 60 -23.42 11.34 -14.08
CA GLU A 60 -22.16 11.70 -13.41
C GLU A 60 -22.30 12.77 -12.30
N VAL A 61 -23.47 12.82 -11.65
CA VAL A 61 -23.71 13.68 -10.50
C VAL A 61 -22.88 13.18 -9.33
N SER A 62 -22.21 14.10 -8.62
CA SER A 62 -21.40 13.71 -7.47
C SER A 62 -22.29 13.13 -6.35
N VAL A 63 -21.76 12.14 -5.61
CA VAL A 63 -22.49 11.56 -4.46
C VAL A 63 -22.89 12.64 -3.46
N LYS A 64 -22.05 13.68 -3.30
CA LYS A 64 -22.31 14.79 -2.38
C LYS A 64 -23.49 15.62 -2.83
N ASP A 65 -23.55 15.95 -4.12
CA ASP A 65 -24.65 16.73 -4.68
C ASP A 65 -25.95 15.93 -4.66
N PHE A 66 -25.89 14.62 -4.94
CA PHE A 66 -27.04 13.72 -4.85
C PHE A 66 -27.62 13.67 -3.43
N LEU A 67 -26.78 13.42 -2.42
CA LEU A 67 -27.23 13.37 -1.02
C LEU A 67 -27.76 14.73 -0.53
N LYS A 68 -27.12 15.82 -0.97
CA LYS A 68 -27.56 17.20 -0.65
C LYS A 68 -28.92 17.50 -1.28
N ALA A 69 -29.17 17.08 -2.52
CA ALA A 69 -30.46 17.27 -3.20
C ALA A 69 -31.61 16.53 -2.48
N ARG A 70 -31.31 15.44 -1.77
CA ARG A 70 -32.26 14.71 -0.91
C ARG A 70 -32.35 15.24 0.52
N HIS A 71 -31.70 16.36 0.82
CA HIS A 71 -31.63 16.95 2.16
C HIS A 71 -31.11 15.98 3.24
N LEU A 72 -30.27 15.01 2.85
CA LEU A 72 -29.69 14.04 3.77
C LEU A 72 -28.44 14.62 4.42
N THR A 73 -28.43 14.64 5.76
CA THR A 73 -27.25 15.03 6.54
C THR A 73 -26.39 13.80 6.81
N TYR A 74 -25.09 13.92 6.61
CA TYR A 74 -24.13 12.84 6.84
C TYR A 74 -22.76 13.38 7.20
N LYS A 75 -21.98 12.61 7.95
CA LYS A 75 -20.52 12.75 8.00
C LYS A 75 -19.91 11.91 6.88
N PRO A 76 -18.79 12.31 6.27
CA PRO A 76 -18.13 11.52 5.22
C PRO A 76 -17.93 10.05 5.60
N GLU A 77 -17.56 9.76 6.85
CA GLU A 77 -17.35 8.40 7.37
C GLU A 77 -18.64 7.56 7.39
N ASP A 78 -19.81 8.19 7.51
CA ASP A 78 -21.11 7.50 7.56
C ASP A 78 -21.48 6.85 6.22
N ILE A 79 -20.81 7.24 5.13
CA ILE A 79 -21.06 6.75 3.77
C ILE A 79 -19.84 6.11 3.13
N SER A 80 -18.75 5.96 3.89
CA SER A 80 -17.47 5.52 3.36
C SER A 80 -17.13 4.09 3.77
N LEU A 81 -16.63 3.31 2.83
CA LEU A 81 -16.01 2.01 3.05
C LEU A 81 -14.66 2.19 3.74
N ARG A 82 -13.86 3.15 3.27
CA ARG A 82 -12.56 3.49 3.84
C ARG A 82 -12.31 4.99 3.82
N LYS A 83 -11.65 5.47 4.87
CA LYS A 83 -11.05 6.81 4.97
C LYS A 83 -9.54 6.66 4.89
N CYS A 84 -8.95 7.18 3.83
CA CYS A 84 -7.51 7.09 3.58
C CYS A 84 -6.89 8.49 3.62
N ALA A 85 -5.76 8.65 4.30
CA ALA A 85 -5.05 9.92 4.29
C ALA A 85 -4.50 10.20 2.87
N LEU A 86 -4.70 11.42 2.40
CA LEU A 86 -4.20 11.89 1.12
C LEU A 86 -2.78 12.46 1.31
N PHE A 87 -1.79 11.83 0.68
CA PHE A 87 -0.40 12.27 0.82
C PHE A 87 -0.13 13.62 0.14
N ASN A 88 -0.71 13.84 -1.05
CA ASN A 88 -0.59 15.10 -1.79
C ASN A 88 -1.95 15.52 -2.37
N PRO A 89 -2.24 16.83 -2.47
CA PRO A 89 -3.47 17.32 -3.09
C PRO A 89 -3.73 16.77 -4.49
N ILE A 90 -4.98 16.43 -4.77
CA ILE A 90 -5.43 16.03 -6.11
C ILE A 90 -5.38 17.26 -7.03
N LYS A 91 -4.70 17.13 -8.17
CA LYS A 91 -4.64 18.22 -9.17
C LYS A 91 -5.65 18.08 -10.31
N LYS A 92 -6.21 16.89 -10.52
CA LYS A 92 -7.17 16.57 -11.60
C LYS A 92 -8.07 15.41 -11.19
N ASP A 93 -9.29 15.37 -11.72
CA ASP A 93 -10.18 14.21 -11.61
C ASP A 93 -9.48 12.99 -12.23
N LYS A 94 -9.23 11.97 -11.39
CA LYS A 94 -8.51 10.74 -11.77
C LYS A 94 -9.11 9.53 -11.08
N GLU A 95 -8.88 8.37 -11.67
CA GLU A 95 -9.21 7.11 -11.03
C GLU A 95 -8.28 6.83 -9.85
N LEU A 96 -8.86 6.24 -8.81
CA LEU A 96 -8.15 5.69 -7.66
C LEU A 96 -8.02 4.18 -7.83
N HIS A 97 -6.79 3.70 -8.01
CA HIS A 97 -6.52 2.27 -8.04
C HIS A 97 -6.47 1.70 -6.64
N GLU A 98 -7.25 0.63 -6.41
CA GLU A 98 -7.41 0.00 -5.11
C GLU A 98 -6.22 -0.91 -4.76
N GLN A 99 -5.70 -0.78 -3.55
CA GLN A 99 -4.73 -1.72 -2.97
C GLN A 99 -5.40 -3.07 -2.74
N ILE A 100 -4.69 -4.18 -2.93
CA ILE A 100 -5.22 -5.49 -2.57
C ILE A 100 -5.31 -5.65 -1.05
N TYR A 101 -6.47 -6.09 -0.57
CA TYR A 101 -6.77 -6.39 0.84
C TYR A 101 -7.06 -7.87 1.03
N SER A 102 -6.67 -8.40 2.19
CA SER A 102 -7.10 -9.72 2.62
C SER A 102 -8.55 -9.64 3.08
N PRO A 103 -9.48 -10.43 2.50
CA PRO A 103 -10.86 -10.46 2.98
C PRO A 103 -10.97 -11.07 4.39
N VAL A 104 -10.02 -11.94 4.76
CA VAL A 104 -10.00 -12.62 6.07
C VAL A 104 -9.47 -11.69 7.17
N TYR A 105 -8.39 -10.96 6.90
CA TYR A 105 -7.75 -10.10 7.90
C TYR A 105 -8.15 -8.63 7.81
N ASN A 106 -8.92 -8.25 6.78
CA ASN A 106 -9.30 -6.89 6.45
C ASN A 106 -8.12 -5.89 6.52
N CYS A 107 -6.97 -6.28 5.97
CA CYS A 107 -5.75 -5.48 5.97
C CYS A 107 -5.09 -5.51 4.59
N PRO A 108 -4.33 -4.46 4.23
CA PRO A 108 -3.56 -4.48 3.00
C PRO A 108 -2.45 -5.52 3.10
N PHE A 109 -2.09 -6.14 1.99
CA PHE A 109 -1.01 -7.11 1.95
C PHE A 109 -0.24 -7.05 0.64
N ILE A 110 0.99 -7.56 0.67
CA ILE A 110 1.76 -7.87 -0.54
C ILE A 110 1.65 -9.39 -0.74
N PRO A 111 1.01 -9.85 -1.83
CA PRO A 111 0.92 -11.27 -2.15
C PRO A 111 2.30 -11.90 -2.30
N GLY A 112 2.45 -13.15 -1.84
CA GLY A 112 3.68 -13.92 -2.00
C GLY A 112 4.06 -14.13 -3.47
N SER A 113 3.07 -14.17 -4.36
CA SER A 113 3.25 -14.20 -5.81
C SER A 113 3.86 -12.91 -6.37
N SER A 114 3.52 -11.74 -5.82
CA SER A 114 4.12 -10.45 -6.21
C SER A 114 5.58 -10.37 -5.76
N ILE A 115 5.88 -10.80 -4.52
CA ILE A 115 7.27 -10.90 -4.02
C ILE A 115 8.07 -11.85 -4.91
N LYS A 116 7.53 -13.06 -5.16
CA LYS A 116 8.19 -14.08 -5.99
C LYS A 116 8.41 -13.62 -7.43
N GLY A 117 7.47 -12.89 -8.03
CA GLY A 117 7.62 -12.32 -9.37
C GLY A 117 8.76 -11.30 -9.47
N ALA A 118 8.87 -10.43 -8.47
CA ALA A 118 9.97 -9.48 -8.39
C ALA A 118 11.32 -10.18 -8.14
N MET A 119 11.36 -11.19 -7.27
CA MET A 119 12.56 -12.01 -7.07
C MET A 119 12.97 -12.77 -8.33
N LYS A 120 12.02 -13.36 -9.06
CA LYS A 120 12.27 -14.01 -10.36
C LYS A 120 12.91 -13.02 -11.33
N THR A 121 12.46 -11.77 -11.34
CA THR A 121 13.04 -10.70 -12.17
C THR A 121 14.48 -10.39 -11.78
N ALA A 122 14.78 -10.28 -10.48
CA ALA A 122 16.14 -10.07 -10.00
C ALA A 122 17.07 -11.26 -10.32
N LEU A 123 16.57 -12.49 -10.14
CA LEU A 123 17.29 -13.71 -10.51
C LEU A 123 17.50 -13.83 -12.02
N LEU A 124 16.55 -13.37 -12.83
CA LEU A 124 16.72 -13.29 -14.28
C LEU A 124 17.88 -12.36 -14.64
N ASP A 125 18.00 -11.20 -13.98
CA ASP A 125 19.12 -10.27 -14.17
C ASP A 125 20.45 -10.95 -13.83
N TYR A 126 20.51 -11.67 -12.69
CA TYR A 126 21.68 -12.45 -12.27
C TYR A 126 22.07 -13.55 -13.28
N ILE A 127 21.11 -14.38 -13.69
CA ILE A 127 21.36 -15.49 -14.63
C ILE A 127 21.88 -14.96 -15.97
N THR A 128 21.30 -13.85 -16.44
CA THR A 128 21.63 -13.26 -17.74
C THR A 128 22.90 -12.42 -17.73
N ASP A 129 23.44 -12.07 -16.56
CA ASP A 129 24.79 -11.50 -16.42
C ASP A 129 25.89 -12.56 -16.60
N ASN A 130 25.54 -13.85 -16.47
CA ASN A 130 26.49 -14.93 -16.71
C ASN A 130 26.67 -15.14 -18.22
N LYS A 131 27.76 -14.60 -18.79
CA LYS A 131 28.10 -14.74 -20.22
C LYS A 131 28.08 -16.18 -20.71
N LYS A 132 28.52 -17.15 -19.89
CA LYS A 132 28.50 -18.57 -20.26
C LYS A 132 27.07 -19.07 -20.50
N VAL A 133 26.08 -18.55 -19.78
CA VAL A 133 24.67 -18.88 -20.01
C VAL A 133 24.20 -18.27 -21.33
N ILE A 134 24.41 -16.97 -21.53
CA ILE A 134 23.95 -16.27 -22.75
C ILE A 134 24.59 -16.82 -24.02
N GLU A 135 25.92 -17.03 -24.03
CA GLU A 135 26.68 -17.52 -25.17
C GLU A 135 26.33 -18.98 -25.52
N LYS A 136 26.05 -19.81 -24.51
CA LYS A 136 25.71 -21.22 -24.71
C LYS A 136 24.31 -21.40 -25.28
N GLU A 137 23.33 -20.66 -24.77
CA GLU A 137 21.93 -20.85 -25.15
C GLU A 137 21.60 -20.25 -26.53
N ARG A 138 22.43 -19.32 -27.04
CA ARG A 138 22.35 -18.76 -28.41
C ARG A 138 20.92 -18.38 -28.83
N PHE A 139 20.24 -17.59 -27.99
CA PHE A 139 18.87 -17.16 -28.26
C PHE A 139 18.73 -16.53 -29.64
N LYS A 140 17.76 -17.02 -30.42
CA LYS A 140 17.43 -16.51 -31.75
C LYS A 140 16.23 -15.58 -31.66
N LEU A 141 16.09 -14.68 -32.63
CA LEU A 141 14.92 -13.81 -32.71
C LEU A 141 13.60 -14.62 -32.75
N SER A 142 13.59 -15.74 -33.47
CA SER A 142 12.45 -16.66 -33.55
C SER A 142 12.01 -17.25 -32.19
N ASP A 143 12.86 -17.16 -31.17
CA ASP A 143 12.57 -17.69 -29.82
C ASP A 143 11.74 -16.73 -28.97
N ILE A 144 11.60 -15.48 -29.42
CA ILE A 144 10.91 -14.41 -28.67
C ILE A 144 9.93 -13.62 -29.53
N TYR A 145 9.88 -13.92 -30.82
CA TYR A 145 9.16 -13.17 -31.83
C TYR A 145 8.62 -14.09 -32.92
N ARG A 146 7.37 -13.84 -33.34
CA ARG A 146 6.79 -14.45 -34.54
C ARG A 146 5.91 -13.47 -35.30
N GLU A 147 5.86 -13.67 -36.61
CA GLU A 147 4.97 -12.93 -37.51
C GLU A 147 3.76 -13.80 -37.82
N GLU A 148 2.57 -13.24 -37.63
CA GLU A 148 1.30 -13.88 -37.98
C GLU A 148 0.63 -13.06 -39.07
N ILE A 149 0.10 -13.72 -40.09
CA ILE A 149 -0.77 -13.09 -41.09
C ILE A 149 -2.20 -13.43 -40.70
N LYS A 150 -3.01 -12.40 -40.38
CA LYS A 150 -4.44 -12.55 -40.11
C LYS A 150 -5.21 -11.48 -40.87
N ASN A 151 -6.17 -11.89 -41.70
CA ASN A 151 -6.96 -11.00 -42.57
C ASN A 151 -6.08 -10.04 -43.40
N GLU A 152 -5.07 -10.58 -44.08
CA GLU A 152 -4.10 -9.82 -44.90
C GLU A 152 -3.28 -8.76 -44.14
N LYS A 153 -3.40 -8.72 -42.80
CA LYS A 153 -2.62 -7.84 -41.94
C LYS A 153 -1.54 -8.62 -41.21
N LYS A 154 -0.30 -8.14 -41.36
CA LYS A 154 0.84 -8.64 -40.60
C LYS A 154 0.73 -8.18 -39.15
N ARG A 155 0.68 -9.15 -38.23
CA ARG A 155 0.71 -8.92 -36.79
C ARG A 155 2.00 -9.50 -36.23
N ILE A 156 2.69 -8.69 -35.45
CA ILE A 156 3.86 -9.11 -34.69
C ILE A 156 3.39 -9.60 -33.32
N LYS A 157 3.89 -10.76 -32.89
CA LYS A 157 3.68 -11.28 -31.54
C LYS A 157 5.02 -11.56 -30.88
N TRP A 158 5.23 -10.95 -29.71
CA TRP A 158 6.37 -11.22 -28.84
C TRP A 158 5.95 -12.20 -27.74
N PHE A 159 6.89 -13.04 -27.30
CA PHE A 159 6.68 -14.03 -26.24
C PHE A 159 8.01 -14.30 -25.51
N ASP A 160 7.93 -14.79 -24.29
CA ASP A 160 9.08 -15.16 -23.45
C ASP A 160 9.05 -16.63 -23.03
N GLU A 161 8.08 -17.42 -23.49
CA GLU A 161 7.87 -18.80 -23.05
C GLU A 161 9.11 -19.68 -23.25
N LYS A 162 9.74 -19.58 -24.43
CA LYS A 162 10.95 -20.37 -24.74
C LYS A 162 12.15 -19.90 -23.94
N THR A 163 12.30 -18.60 -23.74
CA THR A 163 13.43 -18.06 -22.99
C THR A 163 13.29 -18.31 -21.50
N ASP A 164 12.09 -18.17 -20.95
CA ASP A 164 11.75 -18.58 -19.59
C ASP A 164 11.99 -20.08 -19.37
N SER A 165 11.66 -20.90 -20.37
CA SER A 165 11.90 -22.35 -20.33
C SER A 165 13.38 -22.71 -20.28
N VAL A 166 14.20 -22.02 -21.07
CA VAL A 166 15.66 -22.24 -21.09
C VAL A 166 16.32 -21.76 -19.80
N LEU A 167 15.93 -20.57 -19.31
CA LEU A 167 16.59 -19.91 -18.18
C LEU A 167 16.13 -20.45 -16.84
N PHE A 168 14.83 -20.78 -16.71
CA PHE A 168 14.27 -21.25 -15.45
C PHE A 168 13.85 -22.71 -15.47
N GLY A 169 13.50 -23.28 -16.62
CA GLY A 169 13.05 -24.67 -16.78
C GLY A 169 11.74 -24.80 -17.58
N GLU A 170 11.60 -25.90 -18.30
CA GLU A 170 10.60 -26.12 -19.37
C GLU A 170 9.14 -26.18 -18.88
N ASP A 171 8.88 -26.74 -17.70
CA ASP A 171 7.53 -26.90 -17.15
C ASP A 171 7.49 -26.65 -15.65
N ALA A 172 6.30 -26.75 -15.04
CA ALA A 172 6.11 -26.50 -13.62
C ALA A 172 6.96 -27.40 -12.69
N ASN A 173 7.27 -28.63 -13.11
CA ASN A 173 8.13 -29.55 -12.36
C ASN A 173 9.62 -29.22 -12.54
N HIS A 174 9.97 -28.59 -13.66
CA HIS A 174 11.36 -28.30 -13.99
C HIS A 174 11.75 -26.83 -13.81
N LYS A 175 10.81 -25.95 -13.47
CA LYS A 175 11.09 -24.55 -13.15
C LYS A 175 11.82 -24.43 -11.82
N SER A 176 13.07 -23.97 -11.83
CA SER A 176 13.90 -23.64 -10.66
C SER A 176 13.19 -22.74 -9.64
N THR A 177 12.35 -21.81 -10.09
CA THR A 177 11.55 -20.97 -9.19
C THR A 177 10.56 -21.75 -8.32
N ARG A 178 10.27 -23.03 -8.60
CA ARG A 178 9.43 -23.89 -7.74
C ARG A 178 10.04 -24.15 -6.36
N PHE A 179 11.36 -24.14 -6.25
CA PHE A 179 12.05 -24.36 -4.98
C PHE A 179 11.93 -23.12 -4.08
N LEU A 180 11.76 -21.94 -4.66
CA LEU A 180 11.51 -20.72 -3.92
C LEU A 180 10.03 -20.63 -3.51
N LYS A 181 9.76 -20.67 -2.21
CA LYS A 181 8.41 -20.56 -1.64
C LYS A 181 8.30 -19.28 -0.83
N THR A 182 7.26 -18.51 -1.10
CA THR A 182 6.96 -17.22 -0.46
C THR A 182 5.50 -17.21 -0.03
N GLY A 183 5.27 -16.88 1.23
CA GLY A 183 3.94 -16.58 1.77
C GLY A 183 3.53 -15.13 1.51
N ASP A 184 2.28 -14.82 1.82
CA ASP A 184 1.75 -13.45 1.78
C ASP A 184 2.23 -12.63 2.98
N ALA A 185 2.52 -11.34 2.75
CA ALA A 185 2.91 -10.40 3.78
C ALA A 185 1.75 -9.47 4.15
N TYR A 186 1.08 -9.77 5.26
CA TYR A 186 -0.09 -9.04 5.75
C TYR A 186 0.31 -7.89 6.69
N PHE A 187 0.02 -6.65 6.28
CA PHE A 187 0.32 -5.44 7.07
C PHE A 187 -0.80 -5.15 8.06
N LYS A 188 -0.88 -5.99 9.10
CA LYS A 188 -1.88 -5.84 10.17
C LYS A 188 -1.69 -4.51 10.89
N ASN A 189 -2.79 -3.82 11.19
CA ASN A 189 -2.81 -2.50 11.84
C ASN A 189 -2.18 -1.35 11.03
N VAL A 190 -1.88 -1.55 9.75
CA VAL A 190 -1.42 -0.49 8.86
C VAL A 190 -2.61 0.04 8.06
N LYS A 191 -2.82 1.36 8.12
CA LYS A 191 -3.77 2.05 7.25
C LYS A 191 -3.06 2.46 5.96
N THR A 192 -3.69 2.21 4.82
CA THR A 192 -3.21 2.70 3.54
C THR A 192 -3.30 4.22 3.46
N LYS A 193 -2.48 4.79 2.58
CA LYS A 193 -2.57 6.19 2.17
C LYS A 193 -2.85 6.26 0.67
N VAL A 194 -3.42 7.37 0.22
CA VAL A 194 -3.62 7.64 -1.20
C VAL A 194 -2.54 8.59 -1.70
N TYR A 195 -1.91 8.20 -2.80
CA TYR A 195 -0.79 8.91 -3.41
C TYR A 195 -1.16 9.37 -4.81
N PHE A 196 -1.02 10.68 -5.05
CA PHE A 196 -1.14 11.24 -6.40
C PHE A 196 0.19 11.06 -7.14
N THR A 197 0.13 10.39 -8.28
CA THR A 197 1.30 10.04 -9.09
C THR A 197 1.32 10.79 -10.41
N GLN A 198 2.52 11.10 -10.88
CA GLN A 198 2.77 11.70 -12.18
C GLN A 198 3.93 10.98 -12.87
N ALA A 199 3.95 11.03 -14.20
CA ALA A 199 5.12 10.58 -14.96
C ALA A 199 6.15 11.71 -15.04
N LEU A 200 7.40 11.43 -14.67
CA LEU A 200 8.56 12.18 -15.10
C LEU A 200 8.99 11.65 -16.47
N ASN A 201 9.07 12.53 -17.47
CA ASN A 201 9.46 12.17 -18.83
C ASN A 201 10.78 12.83 -19.19
N ALA A 202 11.70 12.04 -19.76
CA ALA A 202 12.90 12.56 -20.37
C ALA A 202 12.58 13.34 -21.66
N SER A 203 13.43 14.30 -22.00
CA SER A 203 13.45 15.02 -23.27
C SER A 203 14.84 15.62 -23.47
N GLU A 204 15.14 16.10 -24.68
CA GLU A 204 16.37 16.85 -24.98
C GLU A 204 16.57 18.05 -24.04
N ASN A 205 15.48 18.60 -23.48
CA ASN A 205 15.47 19.78 -22.62
C ASN A 205 15.37 19.48 -21.11
N GLY A 206 15.61 18.23 -20.69
CA GLY A 206 15.48 17.85 -19.27
C GLY A 206 14.46 16.77 -18.99
N TRP A 207 14.51 16.28 -17.75
CA TRP A 207 13.47 15.47 -17.15
C TRP A 207 12.41 16.37 -16.52
N LYS A 208 11.17 16.27 -17.02
CA LYS A 208 10.06 17.13 -16.56
C LYS A 208 8.82 16.32 -16.22
N LEU A 209 8.13 16.71 -15.15
CA LEU A 209 6.85 16.13 -14.78
C LEU A 209 5.80 16.39 -15.87
N ASN A 210 5.14 15.32 -16.28
CA ASN A 210 4.05 15.33 -17.22
C ASN A 210 2.72 15.16 -16.48
N ALA A 211 2.02 16.28 -16.26
CA ALA A 211 0.75 16.29 -15.55
C ALA A 211 -0.39 15.53 -16.27
N ASN A 212 -0.24 15.21 -17.56
CA ASN A 212 -1.27 14.50 -18.32
C ASN A 212 -1.27 12.99 -18.02
N ILE A 213 -0.12 12.44 -17.61
CA ILE A 213 0.02 11.04 -17.21
C ILE A 213 0.05 11.00 -15.69
N SER A 214 -1.12 10.82 -15.09
CA SER A 214 -1.31 10.84 -13.64
C SER A 214 -2.46 9.95 -13.22
N ASN A 215 -2.34 9.34 -12.03
CA ASN A 215 -3.33 8.46 -11.39
C ASN A 215 -3.24 8.60 -9.86
N LEU A 216 -4.27 8.12 -9.16
CA LEU A 216 -4.25 7.94 -7.70
C LEU A 216 -4.04 6.45 -7.37
N TYR A 217 -3.19 6.18 -6.38
CA TYR A 217 -2.96 4.83 -5.88
C TYR A 217 -3.18 4.78 -4.38
N GLU A 218 -4.06 3.89 -3.92
CA GLU A 218 -4.07 3.45 -2.53
C GLU A 218 -2.86 2.55 -2.31
N ALA A 219 -2.03 2.77 -1.29
CA ALA A 219 -0.80 2.01 -1.09
C ALA A 219 -0.46 1.80 0.39
N VAL A 220 0.29 0.74 0.66
CA VAL A 220 0.96 0.56 1.96
C VAL A 220 2.00 1.69 2.09
N PRO A 221 1.96 2.50 3.16
CA PRO A 221 2.87 3.63 3.32
C PRO A 221 4.30 3.17 3.59
N GLU A 222 5.28 4.07 3.42
CA GLU A 222 6.67 3.86 3.84
C GLU A 222 6.77 3.50 5.33
N GLU A 223 7.87 2.83 5.69
CA GLU A 223 8.20 2.36 7.04
C GLU A 223 7.23 1.32 7.65
N ALA A 224 6.20 0.90 6.92
CA ALA A 224 5.34 -0.20 7.33
C ALA A 224 6.10 -1.55 7.31
N THR A 225 5.80 -2.41 8.28
CA THR A 225 6.41 -3.72 8.42
C THR A 225 5.37 -4.84 8.45
N ALA A 226 5.74 -6.01 7.94
CA ALA A 226 4.96 -7.24 8.06
C ALA A 226 5.89 -8.45 8.16
N VAL A 227 5.44 -9.50 8.85
CA VAL A 227 6.12 -10.79 8.90
C VAL A 227 5.45 -11.74 7.91
N PHE A 228 6.26 -12.48 7.17
CA PHE A 228 5.81 -13.54 6.27
C PHE A 228 6.79 -14.72 6.28
N GLU A 229 6.45 -15.77 5.52
CA GLU A 229 7.28 -16.96 5.41
C GLU A 229 7.98 -17.03 4.06
N MET A 230 9.25 -17.44 4.10
CA MET A 230 10.07 -17.57 2.91
C MET A 230 11.00 -18.77 3.07
N LYS A 231 11.13 -19.61 2.05
CA LYS A 231 12.15 -20.66 2.03
C LYS A 231 12.65 -21.01 0.64
N LEU A 232 13.86 -21.53 0.59
CA LEU A 232 14.29 -22.43 -0.46
C LEU A 232 13.95 -23.86 -0.01
N ASP A 233 13.25 -24.63 -0.85
CA ASP A 233 12.88 -26.01 -0.53
C ASP A 233 14.04 -26.97 -0.85
N ASP A 234 15.03 -27.00 0.04
CA ASP A 234 16.28 -27.74 -0.15
C ASP A 234 16.06 -29.25 -0.25
N VAL A 235 15.05 -29.79 0.45
CA VAL A 235 14.67 -31.21 0.35
C VAL A 235 14.15 -31.53 -1.05
N LEU A 236 13.27 -30.69 -1.57
CA LEU A 236 12.77 -30.86 -2.94
C LEU A 236 13.92 -30.68 -3.94
N PHE A 237 14.80 -29.69 -3.75
CA PHE A 237 15.94 -29.47 -4.63
C PHE A 237 16.90 -30.67 -4.65
N ALA A 238 17.30 -31.19 -3.49
CA ALA A 238 18.17 -32.36 -3.37
C ALA A 238 17.61 -33.58 -4.10
N ARG A 239 16.31 -33.87 -3.93
CA ARG A 239 15.64 -34.97 -4.65
C ARG A 239 15.63 -34.79 -6.17
N ASN A 240 15.55 -33.55 -6.65
CA ASN A 240 15.59 -33.27 -8.09
C ASN A 240 17.03 -33.36 -8.62
N LEU A 241 18.02 -32.93 -7.84
CA LEU A 241 19.44 -33.07 -8.15
C LEU A 241 19.85 -34.54 -8.25
N GLU A 242 19.37 -35.40 -7.34
CA GLU A 242 19.62 -36.86 -7.39
C GLU A 242 19.04 -37.51 -8.65
N LYS A 243 17.84 -37.08 -9.08
CA LYS A 243 17.15 -37.66 -10.25
C LYS A 243 17.67 -37.13 -11.59
N GLU A 244 18.02 -35.85 -11.65
CA GLU A 244 18.37 -35.15 -12.90
C GLU A 244 19.64 -34.30 -12.72
N SER A 245 20.71 -34.91 -12.22
CA SER A 245 21.95 -34.19 -11.84
C SER A 245 22.50 -33.28 -12.93
N GLU A 246 22.60 -33.77 -14.17
CA GLU A 246 23.12 -32.99 -15.31
C GLU A 246 22.34 -31.70 -15.56
N LYS A 247 21.03 -31.70 -15.29
CA LYS A 247 20.16 -30.54 -15.48
C LYS A 247 20.36 -29.51 -14.39
N TRP A 248 20.38 -29.94 -13.13
CA TRP A 248 20.44 -29.04 -11.97
C TRP A 248 21.85 -28.55 -11.65
N GLN A 249 22.88 -29.15 -12.25
CA GLN A 249 24.27 -28.64 -12.23
C GLN A 249 24.56 -27.58 -13.31
N LYS A 250 23.57 -27.23 -14.15
CA LYS A 250 23.77 -26.18 -15.18
C LYS A 250 24.05 -24.81 -14.53
N PRO A 251 24.88 -23.95 -15.16
CA PRO A 251 25.30 -22.66 -14.57
C PRO A 251 24.15 -21.73 -14.17
N GLN A 252 23.03 -21.73 -14.90
CA GLN A 252 21.86 -20.91 -14.58
C GLN A 252 21.20 -21.29 -13.24
N PHE A 253 21.48 -22.46 -12.69
CA PHE A 253 20.88 -22.95 -11.44
C PHE A 253 21.86 -22.94 -10.25
N GLU A 254 23.06 -22.39 -10.42
CA GLU A 254 24.10 -22.36 -9.36
C GLU A 254 23.58 -21.72 -8.06
N TYR A 255 22.73 -20.70 -8.17
CA TYR A 255 22.15 -19.99 -7.03
C TYR A 255 21.36 -20.88 -6.06
N LEU A 256 20.86 -22.04 -6.51
CA LEU A 256 20.10 -22.97 -5.68
C LEU A 256 21.00 -23.80 -4.74
N HIS A 257 22.26 -24.03 -5.13
CA HIS A 257 23.16 -24.94 -4.40
C HIS A 257 23.69 -24.36 -3.09
N LYS A 258 23.60 -23.03 -2.92
CA LYS A 258 24.15 -22.31 -1.78
C LYS A 258 23.08 -21.86 -0.78
N GLY A 259 21.85 -22.37 -0.93
CA GLY A 259 20.75 -22.08 -0.01
C GLY A 259 20.15 -20.69 -0.16
N LEU A 260 19.14 -20.40 0.67
CA LEU A 260 18.35 -19.17 0.61
C LEU A 260 19.17 -17.88 0.82
N ILE A 261 20.22 -17.92 1.64
CA ILE A 261 21.08 -16.75 1.90
C ILE A 261 21.80 -16.32 0.61
N ALA A 262 22.38 -17.26 -0.14
CA ALA A 262 23.00 -16.94 -1.42
C ALA A 262 21.99 -16.39 -2.44
N VAL A 263 20.75 -16.87 -2.41
CA VAL A 263 19.65 -16.30 -3.22
C VAL A 263 19.38 -14.85 -2.85
N ALA A 264 19.32 -14.53 -1.55
CA ALA A 264 19.14 -13.16 -1.07
C ALA A 264 20.29 -12.24 -1.54
N GLU A 265 21.54 -12.69 -1.44
CA GLU A 265 22.71 -11.94 -1.92
C GLU A 265 22.64 -11.64 -3.42
N GLN A 266 22.26 -12.63 -4.25
CA GLN A 266 22.14 -12.39 -5.71
C GLN A 266 21.01 -11.42 -6.04
N ILE A 267 19.89 -11.48 -5.31
CA ILE A 267 18.78 -10.55 -5.49
C ILE A 267 19.21 -9.13 -5.10
N ASN A 268 19.88 -8.98 -3.96
CA ASN A 268 20.36 -7.67 -3.52
C ASN A 268 21.35 -7.07 -4.54
N ARG A 269 22.29 -7.88 -5.05
CA ARG A 269 23.24 -7.47 -6.08
C ARG A 269 22.53 -7.03 -7.37
N ALA A 270 21.50 -7.76 -7.80
CA ALA A 270 20.70 -7.37 -8.97
C ALA A 270 19.96 -6.04 -8.73
N SER A 271 19.43 -5.82 -7.52
CA SER A 271 18.77 -4.55 -7.15
C SER A 271 19.74 -3.37 -7.12
N ILE A 272 20.95 -3.54 -6.58
CA ILE A 272 22.03 -2.54 -6.61
C ILE A 272 22.32 -2.13 -8.05
N LYS A 273 22.59 -3.10 -8.93
CA LYS A 273 22.83 -2.82 -10.35
C LYS A 273 21.64 -2.13 -11.04
N ALA A 274 20.41 -2.50 -10.67
CA ALA A 274 19.23 -1.85 -11.23
C ALA A 274 19.13 -0.37 -10.80
N LEU A 275 19.48 -0.06 -9.55
CA LEU A 275 19.54 1.31 -9.02
C LEU A 275 20.68 2.11 -9.64
N GLU A 276 21.89 1.57 -9.73
CA GLU A 276 23.05 2.22 -10.39
C GLU A 276 22.70 2.62 -11.83
N ARG A 277 22.14 1.67 -12.61
CA ARG A 277 21.70 1.93 -13.98
C ARG A 277 20.60 2.99 -14.04
N GLU A 278 19.68 2.98 -13.08
CA GLU A 278 18.62 3.98 -13.01
C GLU A 278 19.19 5.37 -12.75
N LEU A 279 20.17 5.49 -11.85
CA LEU A 279 20.87 6.74 -11.56
C LEU A 279 21.71 7.22 -12.76
N ASP A 280 22.33 6.30 -13.50
CA ASP A 280 23.08 6.62 -14.72
C ASP A 280 22.22 7.35 -15.76
N PHE A 281 20.92 7.04 -15.87
CA PHE A 281 20.00 7.73 -16.79
C PHE A 281 19.82 9.23 -16.51
N PHE A 282 20.16 9.68 -15.31
CA PHE A 282 20.01 11.08 -14.91
C PHE A 282 21.31 11.88 -15.00
N LYS A 283 22.44 11.26 -15.34
CA LYS A 283 23.75 11.95 -15.42
C LYS A 283 23.82 12.98 -16.55
N ASP A 284 23.16 12.71 -17.67
CA ASP A 284 23.36 13.48 -18.91
C ASP A 284 22.42 14.70 -19.04
N VAL A 285 21.36 14.79 -18.23
CA VAL A 285 20.33 15.81 -18.42
C VAL A 285 19.78 16.33 -17.09
N VAL A 286 19.69 17.65 -16.96
CA VAL A 286 19.21 18.32 -15.73
C VAL A 286 17.74 17.95 -15.45
N PRO A 287 17.45 17.37 -14.27
CA PRO A 287 16.08 17.08 -13.86
C PRO A 287 15.40 18.28 -13.20
N ASP A 288 14.07 18.31 -13.25
CA ASP A 288 13.27 19.22 -12.43
C ASP A 288 13.35 18.86 -10.92
N LYS A 289 12.70 19.67 -10.08
CA LYS A 289 12.71 19.47 -8.61
C LYS A 289 12.26 18.07 -8.19
N ALA A 290 11.25 17.49 -8.85
CA ALA A 290 10.77 16.15 -8.52
C ALA A 290 11.78 15.08 -8.98
N GLY A 291 12.40 15.27 -10.14
CA GLY A 291 13.48 14.41 -10.60
C GLY A 291 14.71 14.45 -9.68
N ILE A 292 15.09 15.62 -9.15
CA ILE A 292 16.16 15.72 -8.14
C ILE A 292 15.82 14.90 -6.89
N ASN A 293 14.58 15.01 -6.38
CA ASN A 293 14.17 14.23 -5.23
C ASN A 293 14.08 12.72 -5.52
N TYR A 294 13.67 12.34 -6.74
CA TYR A 294 13.69 10.95 -7.19
C TYR A 294 15.10 10.36 -7.15
N ILE A 295 16.08 11.09 -7.70
CA ILE A 295 17.50 10.69 -7.68
C ILE A 295 17.96 10.49 -6.24
N LYS A 296 17.74 11.48 -5.38
CA LYS A 296 18.11 11.39 -3.96
C LYS A 296 17.48 10.17 -3.28
N LYS A 297 16.19 9.91 -3.51
CA LYS A 297 15.52 8.72 -2.95
C LYS A 297 16.12 7.42 -3.49
N CYS A 298 16.50 7.37 -4.76
CA CYS A 298 17.19 6.21 -5.33
C CYS A 298 18.60 6.03 -4.74
N GLU A 299 19.34 7.11 -4.49
CA GLU A 299 20.65 7.09 -3.80
C GLU A 299 20.51 6.58 -2.36
N ASP A 300 19.54 7.10 -1.60
CA ASP A 300 19.25 6.64 -0.23
C ASP A 300 18.95 5.12 -0.20
N ILE A 301 18.18 4.62 -1.18
CA ILE A 301 17.84 3.20 -1.28
C ILE A 301 19.04 2.36 -1.72
N LEU A 302 19.88 2.89 -2.62
CA LEU A 302 21.12 2.24 -3.03
C LEU A 302 22.06 2.07 -1.84
N GLU A 303 22.24 3.11 -1.03
CA GLU A 303 23.04 3.04 0.20
C GLU A 303 22.50 1.98 1.18
N ILE A 304 21.18 1.90 1.34
CA ILE A 304 20.53 0.84 2.15
C ILE A 304 20.86 -0.55 1.57
N ALA A 305 20.78 -0.71 0.24
CA ALA A 305 21.04 -1.98 -0.42
C ALA A 305 22.51 -2.40 -0.30
N GLU A 306 23.46 -1.47 -0.44
CA GLU A 306 24.90 -1.72 -0.27
C GLU A 306 25.26 -2.13 1.16
N LYS A 307 24.51 -1.63 2.15
CA LYS A 307 24.69 -1.95 3.57
C LYS A 307 23.92 -3.20 4.03
N CYS A 308 23.14 -3.85 3.17
CA CYS A 308 22.44 -5.08 3.50
C CYS A 308 23.43 -6.17 3.96
N LYS A 309 23.09 -6.86 5.04
CA LYS A 309 23.76 -8.11 5.43
C LYS A 309 23.41 -9.22 4.43
N ASN A 310 24.10 -10.35 4.49
CA ASN A 310 23.85 -11.50 3.61
C ASN A 310 22.42 -12.08 3.73
N ASN A 311 21.79 -11.94 4.90
CA ASN A 311 20.39 -12.33 5.13
C ASN A 311 19.38 -11.23 4.76
N GLU A 312 19.82 -10.13 4.17
CA GLU A 312 18.98 -8.99 3.81
C GLU A 312 19.06 -8.69 2.32
N PHE A 313 17.98 -8.18 1.76
CA PHE A 313 17.99 -7.69 0.39
C PHE A 313 16.94 -6.62 0.15
N VAL A 314 17.25 -5.69 -0.76
CA VAL A 314 16.29 -4.73 -1.30
C VAL A 314 15.66 -5.29 -2.57
N LEU A 315 14.37 -5.01 -2.76
CA LEU A 315 13.62 -5.42 -3.94
C LEU A 315 12.58 -4.36 -4.31
N ARG A 316 12.28 -4.22 -5.61
CA ARG A 316 11.18 -3.37 -6.09
C ARG A 316 9.98 -4.23 -6.49
N VAL A 317 8.82 -3.99 -5.88
CA VAL A 317 7.59 -4.80 -6.01
C VAL A 317 6.40 -3.91 -6.34
N GLY A 318 5.44 -4.46 -7.09
CA GLY A 318 4.15 -3.83 -7.34
C GLY A 318 4.15 -2.90 -8.55
N ALA A 319 3.15 -2.02 -8.60
CA ALA A 319 2.95 -1.12 -9.73
C ALA A 319 4.01 -0.01 -9.80
N ASN A 320 4.08 0.65 -10.95
CA ASN A 320 4.94 1.82 -11.20
C ASN A 320 6.46 1.54 -11.06
N SER A 321 6.88 0.28 -11.08
CA SER A 321 8.30 -0.11 -11.12
C SER A 321 8.99 0.32 -12.43
N GLY A 322 8.26 0.32 -13.54
CA GLY A 322 8.75 0.75 -14.85
C GLY A 322 9.72 -0.24 -15.50
N TYR A 323 10.09 0.01 -16.76
CA TYR A 323 10.82 -0.94 -17.60
C TYR A 323 12.09 -1.49 -16.94
N ASN A 324 12.93 -0.61 -16.36
CA ASN A 324 14.22 -0.96 -15.75
C ASN A 324 14.13 -1.93 -14.55
N PHE A 325 12.96 -2.02 -13.92
CA PHE A 325 12.73 -2.87 -12.75
C PHE A 325 11.70 -3.98 -13.03
N THR A 326 11.35 -4.18 -14.31
CA THR A 326 10.44 -5.25 -14.74
C THR A 326 11.19 -6.36 -15.45
N THR A 327 10.53 -7.53 -15.52
CA THR A 327 11.08 -8.75 -16.13
C THR A 327 11.53 -8.55 -17.56
N LEU A 328 11.12 -7.52 -18.29
CA LEU A 328 11.45 -7.36 -19.71
C LEU A 328 12.88 -6.84 -19.97
N ARG A 329 13.52 -6.20 -18.99
CA ARG A 329 14.82 -5.52 -19.16
C ARG A 329 15.98 -6.44 -19.54
N TRP A 330 15.96 -7.71 -19.11
CA TRP A 330 17.01 -8.69 -19.47
C TRP A 330 17.19 -8.88 -20.98
N ILE A 331 16.15 -8.61 -21.77
CA ILE A 331 16.20 -8.68 -23.23
C ILE A 331 17.32 -7.78 -23.79
N ASP A 332 17.61 -6.70 -23.09
CA ASP A 332 18.63 -5.73 -23.48
C ASP A 332 20.04 -6.28 -23.38
N LYS A 333 20.23 -7.49 -22.85
CA LYS A 333 21.51 -8.19 -22.78
C LYS A 333 21.70 -9.18 -23.92
N LEU A 334 20.66 -9.46 -24.71
CA LEU A 334 20.72 -10.44 -25.78
C LEU A 334 21.50 -9.88 -26.97
N GLU A 335 22.46 -10.65 -27.48
CA GLU A 335 23.29 -10.28 -28.63
C GLU A 335 22.46 -9.93 -29.87
N ILE A 336 21.32 -10.61 -30.07
CA ILE A 336 20.40 -10.35 -31.18
C ILE A 336 19.80 -8.93 -31.19
N PHE A 337 19.87 -8.21 -30.05
CA PHE A 337 19.44 -6.83 -29.91
C PHE A 337 20.60 -5.83 -29.81
N GLN A 338 21.84 -6.29 -29.78
CA GLN A 338 23.01 -5.42 -29.75
C GLN A 338 23.41 -4.94 -31.16
N PRO A 339 23.96 -3.72 -31.29
CA PRO A 339 23.92 -2.64 -30.31
C PRO A 339 22.51 -2.03 -30.19
N LEU A 340 22.04 -1.80 -28.96
CA LEU A 340 20.64 -1.37 -28.69
C LEU A 340 20.22 -0.11 -29.46
N ALA A 341 21.13 0.83 -29.70
CA ALA A 341 20.81 2.12 -30.31
C ALA A 341 20.39 2.02 -31.79
N THR A 342 20.92 1.06 -32.54
CA THR A 342 20.73 0.97 -34.00
C THR A 342 20.07 -0.34 -34.45
N ASN A 343 19.84 -1.29 -33.53
CA ASN A 343 19.27 -2.59 -33.85
C ASN A 343 17.78 -2.49 -34.25
N ASN A 344 17.47 -2.93 -35.48
CA ASN A 344 16.11 -2.88 -36.03
C ASN A 344 15.12 -3.78 -35.28
N ASN A 345 15.54 -4.98 -34.83
CA ASN A 345 14.67 -5.87 -34.06
C ASN A 345 14.32 -5.26 -32.71
N TYR A 346 15.27 -4.57 -32.09
CA TYR A 346 15.05 -3.88 -30.84
C TYR A 346 14.12 -2.67 -31.00
N ALA A 347 14.25 -1.93 -32.10
CA ALA A 347 13.30 -0.87 -32.45
C ALA A 347 11.87 -1.42 -32.65
N LEU A 348 11.71 -2.59 -33.30
CA LEU A 348 10.41 -3.25 -33.43
C LEU A 348 9.81 -3.64 -32.08
N LEU A 349 10.63 -4.17 -31.16
CA LEU A 349 10.20 -4.49 -29.80
C LEU A 349 9.74 -3.23 -29.05
N ARG A 350 10.55 -2.16 -29.08
CA ARG A 350 10.21 -0.88 -28.46
C ARG A 350 8.90 -0.32 -29.01
N LYS A 351 8.67 -0.42 -30.32
CA LYS A 351 7.42 0.02 -30.96
C LYS A 351 6.20 -0.72 -30.41
N GLU A 352 6.31 -2.03 -30.21
CA GLU A 352 5.22 -2.83 -29.63
C GLU A 352 5.00 -2.50 -28.14
N ILE A 353 6.06 -2.26 -27.37
CA ILE A 353 5.94 -1.89 -25.95
C ILE A 353 5.29 -0.51 -25.79
N GLN A 354 5.62 0.44 -26.67
CA GLN A 354 5.20 1.83 -26.55
C GLN A 354 3.73 2.08 -26.89
N LYS A 355 3.03 1.14 -27.57
CA LYS A 355 1.62 1.22 -28.05
C LYS A 355 1.04 2.63 -28.12
N ASN A 356 1.72 3.53 -28.83
CA ASN A 356 1.20 4.86 -29.10
C ASN A 356 0.28 4.75 -30.31
N GLY A 357 -1.03 4.73 -30.07
CA GLY A 357 -2.07 4.64 -31.10
C GLY A 357 -2.16 5.88 -32.00
N ASN A 358 -1.09 6.19 -32.75
CA ASN A 358 -0.97 7.21 -33.82
C ASN A 358 -0.32 8.55 -33.50
N LYS A 359 0.37 8.76 -32.36
CA LYS A 359 0.84 10.12 -31.99
C LYS A 359 2.33 10.47 -32.13
N LYS A 360 3.28 9.52 -32.03
CA LYS A 360 4.72 9.71 -32.36
C LYS A 360 5.47 8.38 -32.20
N ASP A 361 6.38 8.05 -33.13
CA ASP A 361 7.27 6.88 -33.03
C ASP A 361 8.51 7.25 -32.21
N TYR A 362 8.73 6.56 -31.08
CA TYR A 362 9.88 6.74 -30.20
C TYR A 362 10.76 5.48 -30.13
N SER A 363 10.62 4.56 -31.09
CA SER A 363 11.36 3.29 -31.09
C SER A 363 12.88 3.50 -31.15
N ARG A 364 13.34 4.61 -31.75
CA ARG A 364 14.76 4.97 -31.89
C ARG A 364 15.20 6.14 -31.01
N GLU A 365 14.41 6.51 -30.02
CA GLU A 365 14.82 7.56 -29.07
C GLU A 365 16.04 7.09 -28.25
N SER A 366 17.00 7.99 -28.06
CA SER A 366 18.21 7.75 -27.26
C SER A 366 17.87 7.65 -25.76
N LEU A 367 16.92 8.45 -25.29
CA LEU A 367 16.45 8.50 -23.91
C LEU A 367 15.38 7.41 -23.65
N TRP A 368 15.79 6.14 -23.77
CA TRP A 368 14.95 4.97 -23.51
C TRP A 368 15.43 4.16 -22.30
N PRO A 369 14.54 3.76 -21.37
CA PRO A 369 13.11 4.11 -21.31
C PRO A 369 12.88 5.55 -20.84
N ARG A 370 11.92 6.24 -21.45
CA ARG A 370 11.69 7.69 -21.27
C ARG A 370 10.96 8.08 -19.98
N THR A 371 10.09 7.22 -19.47
CA THR A 371 9.08 7.58 -18.46
C THR A 371 9.38 6.90 -17.14
N ARG A 372 9.28 7.65 -16.04
CA ARG A 372 9.25 7.13 -14.66
C ARG A 372 7.99 7.60 -13.96
N LYS A 373 7.20 6.67 -13.42
CA LYS A 373 6.00 7.00 -12.63
C LYS A 373 6.39 7.10 -11.16
N MET A 374 6.09 8.22 -10.55
CA MET A 374 6.48 8.56 -9.17
C MET A 374 5.40 9.39 -8.49
N ILE A 375 5.51 9.53 -7.18
CA ILE A 375 4.73 10.50 -6.42
C ILE A 375 5.13 11.91 -6.88
N THR A 376 4.21 12.88 -6.83
CA THR A 376 4.48 14.24 -7.33
C THR A 376 5.62 14.98 -6.64
N ASP A 377 6.07 14.51 -5.46
CA ASP A 377 7.24 15.03 -4.77
C ASP A 377 8.56 14.44 -5.30
N GLY A 378 8.52 13.39 -6.14
CA GLY A 378 9.68 12.65 -6.64
C GLY A 378 9.86 11.26 -6.01
N THR A 379 9.08 10.88 -5.00
CA THR A 379 9.29 9.59 -4.33
C THR A 379 8.92 8.40 -5.24
N PRO A 380 9.82 7.41 -5.44
CA PRO A 380 9.53 6.22 -6.24
C PRO A 380 8.59 5.25 -5.52
N PHE A 381 7.85 4.44 -6.27
CA PHE A 381 7.03 3.36 -5.72
C PHE A 381 7.77 2.03 -5.61
N GLY A 382 7.39 1.25 -4.60
CA GLY A 382 7.53 -0.21 -4.60
C GLY A 382 8.80 -0.75 -3.97
N PHE A 383 9.69 0.08 -3.40
CA PHE A 383 10.91 -0.45 -2.79
C PHE A 383 10.62 -1.02 -1.40
N ILE A 384 11.08 -2.25 -1.18
CA ILE A 384 11.01 -2.97 0.09
C ILE A 384 12.40 -3.50 0.47
N LYS A 385 12.66 -3.61 1.77
CA LYS A 385 13.75 -4.38 2.33
C LYS A 385 13.17 -5.65 2.95
N ILE A 386 13.78 -6.79 2.68
CA ILE A 386 13.45 -8.07 3.31
C ILE A 386 14.64 -8.51 4.16
N THR A 387 14.38 -8.93 5.39
CA THR A 387 15.34 -9.52 6.32
C THR A 387 14.90 -10.93 6.66
N LEU A 388 15.74 -11.91 6.36
CA LEU A 388 15.55 -13.32 6.71
C LEU A 388 16.00 -13.55 8.15
N LEU A 389 15.17 -14.22 8.94
CA LEU A 389 15.43 -14.49 10.35
C LEU A 389 15.63 -15.99 10.58
N SER A 390 16.60 -16.30 11.44
CA SER A 390 16.63 -17.56 12.19
C SER A 390 15.47 -17.64 13.18
N ASP A 391 15.22 -18.83 13.72
CA ASP A 391 14.17 -19.03 14.72
C ASP A 391 14.43 -18.19 15.99
N GLU A 392 15.69 -18.08 16.41
CA GLU A 392 16.10 -17.25 17.56
C GLU A 392 15.88 -15.75 17.30
N GLU A 393 16.31 -15.25 16.15
CA GLU A 393 16.11 -13.84 15.77
C GLU A 393 14.61 -13.49 15.65
N TYR A 394 13.78 -14.44 15.21
CA TYR A 394 12.35 -14.24 15.14
C TYR A 394 11.68 -14.15 16.51
N GLU A 395 12.09 -14.99 17.47
CA GLU A 395 11.59 -14.90 18.84
C GLU A 395 12.06 -13.61 19.53
N GLN A 396 13.27 -13.14 19.24
CA GLN A 396 13.71 -11.82 19.70
C GLN A 396 12.86 -10.70 19.09
N TYR A 397 12.65 -10.71 17.78
CA TYR A 397 11.81 -9.71 17.10
C TYR A 397 10.39 -9.66 17.65
N LYS A 398 9.77 -10.82 17.94
CA LYS A 398 8.45 -10.88 18.57
C LYS A 398 8.42 -10.14 19.90
N LYS A 399 9.39 -10.42 20.79
CA LYS A 399 9.50 -9.76 22.10
C LYS A 399 9.67 -8.25 21.94
N GLU A 400 10.50 -7.82 21.00
CA GLU A 400 10.68 -6.39 20.70
C GLU A 400 9.38 -5.73 20.21
N MET A 401 8.63 -6.37 19.31
CA MET A 401 7.36 -5.84 18.82
C MET A 401 6.27 -5.83 19.89
N GLU A 402 6.28 -6.79 20.81
CA GLU A 402 5.37 -6.81 21.96
C GLU A 402 5.69 -5.67 22.92
N ASN A 403 6.96 -5.47 23.25
CA ASN A 403 7.42 -4.33 24.05
C ASN A 403 7.08 -2.98 23.40
N ILE A 404 7.28 -2.82 22.08
CA ILE A 404 6.89 -1.59 21.37
C ILE A 404 5.38 -1.38 21.42
N ARG A 405 4.58 -2.44 21.33
CA ARG A 405 3.11 -2.33 21.45
C ARG A 405 2.71 -1.93 22.86
N GLU A 406 3.31 -2.52 23.87
CA GLU A 406 3.08 -2.17 25.27
C GLU A 406 3.51 -0.73 25.55
N GLN A 407 4.67 -0.30 25.04
CA GLN A 407 5.16 1.07 25.14
C GLN A 407 4.31 2.05 24.34
N THR A 408 3.85 1.74 23.13
CA THR A 408 2.98 2.65 22.36
C THR A 408 1.59 2.76 22.99
N THR A 409 1.11 1.69 23.63
CA THR A 409 -0.16 1.69 24.37
C THR A 409 0.02 2.45 25.69
N GLY A 410 1.13 2.22 26.38
CA GLY A 410 1.57 2.90 27.59
C GLY A 410 1.87 4.37 27.38
N GLU A 411 2.49 4.77 26.27
CA GLU A 411 2.74 6.16 25.84
C GLU A 411 1.45 6.80 25.33
N LYS A 412 0.48 6.10 24.75
CA LYS A 412 -0.84 6.71 24.54
C LYS A 412 -1.55 7.00 25.87
N ILE A 413 -1.32 6.18 26.88
CA ILE A 413 -1.80 6.39 28.25
C ILE A 413 -0.97 7.49 28.95
N GLU A 414 0.34 7.51 28.78
CA GLU A 414 1.24 8.50 29.39
C GLU A 414 1.21 9.84 28.65
N THR A 415 1.07 9.90 27.34
CA THR A 415 0.91 11.17 26.59
C THR A 415 -0.46 11.79 26.88
N SER A 416 -1.48 10.97 27.19
CA SER A 416 -2.75 11.47 27.75
C SER A 416 -2.65 11.86 29.24
N LEU A 417 -1.66 11.34 29.98
CA LEU A 417 -1.33 11.77 31.36
C LEU A 417 -0.30 12.92 31.44
N ILE A 418 0.57 13.09 30.45
CA ILE A 418 1.65 14.09 30.34
C ILE A 418 1.13 15.36 29.67
N SER A 419 0.07 15.28 28.84
CA SER A 419 -0.71 16.46 28.44
C SER A 419 -1.46 17.12 29.62
N ASN A 420 -1.39 16.53 30.82
CA ASN A 420 -1.97 17.04 32.07
C ASN A 420 -0.91 17.54 33.09
N LYS A 421 0.29 17.97 32.66
CA LYS A 421 1.17 18.79 33.52
C LYS A 421 1.20 20.27 33.09
N PRO A 422 0.85 21.22 33.97
CA PRO A 422 0.69 22.62 33.62
C PRO A 422 2.05 23.33 33.53
N GLN A 423 2.42 23.81 32.35
CA GLN A 423 3.42 24.88 32.22
C GLN A 423 2.70 26.21 32.01
N THR A 424 2.80 27.04 33.05
CA THR A 424 2.41 28.43 33.14
C THR A 424 3.07 29.28 32.05
N ARG A 425 2.29 29.70 31.05
CA ARG A 425 2.36 31.04 30.45
C ARG A 425 0.95 31.49 30.06
N THR A 426 0.43 32.35 30.92
CA THR A 426 -0.75 33.21 30.85
C THR A 426 -1.35 33.49 29.47
N ALA A 427 -2.55 32.95 29.25
CA ALA A 427 -3.74 33.66 28.78
C ALA A 427 -4.96 33.08 29.54
N PRO A 428 -5.96 33.88 29.94
CA PRO A 428 -6.87 33.53 31.04
C PRO A 428 -7.83 32.39 30.68
N GLY A 429 -7.77 31.31 31.46
CA GLY A 429 -8.66 30.17 31.36
C GLY A 429 -10.07 30.50 31.84
N LYS A 430 -11.07 30.05 31.08
CA LYS A 430 -12.44 29.89 31.58
C LYS A 430 -12.46 28.69 32.54
N THR A 431 -12.68 28.95 33.81
CA THR A 431 -13.07 27.95 34.79
C THR A 431 -14.46 27.43 34.40
N ILE A 432 -14.59 26.15 34.04
CA ILE A 432 -15.92 25.54 33.86
C ILE A 432 -16.52 25.37 35.25
N GLN A 433 -17.46 26.23 35.61
CA GLN A 433 -18.20 26.11 36.86
C GLN A 433 -19.09 24.86 36.80
N PRO A 434 -19.25 24.10 37.90
CA PRO A 434 -20.19 23.00 37.95
C PRO A 434 -21.60 23.50 37.60
N PRO A 435 -22.35 22.78 36.74
CA PRO A 435 -23.71 23.17 36.36
C PRO A 435 -24.62 23.23 37.58
N GLN A 436 -25.58 24.14 37.57
CA GLN A 436 -26.56 24.29 38.65
C GLN A 436 -27.33 22.97 38.84
N PRO A 437 -27.53 22.49 40.09
CA PRO A 437 -28.32 21.30 40.35
C PRO A 437 -29.74 21.41 39.79
N TYR A 438 -30.28 20.30 39.31
CA TYR A 438 -31.65 20.24 38.81
C TYR A 438 -32.67 20.42 39.96
N THR A 439 -33.67 21.28 39.74
CA THR A 439 -34.69 21.68 40.74
C THR A 439 -36.12 21.33 40.35
N GLY A 440 -36.33 20.66 39.22
CA GLY A 440 -37.66 20.28 38.72
C GLY A 440 -38.19 18.98 39.32
N ASN A 441 -39.45 18.67 39.02
CA ASN A 441 -40.07 17.38 39.39
C ASN A 441 -39.42 16.23 38.63
N LEU A 442 -39.10 15.15 39.34
CA LEU A 442 -38.45 13.96 38.79
C LEU A 442 -39.49 12.89 38.47
N SER A 443 -39.57 12.50 37.21
CA SER A 443 -40.37 11.37 36.75
C SER A 443 -39.61 10.59 35.67
N GLN A 444 -40.11 9.42 35.30
CA GLN A 444 -39.56 8.70 34.15
C GLN A 444 -39.65 9.58 32.89
N GLY A 445 -38.57 9.63 32.11
CA GLY A 445 -38.47 10.46 30.91
C GLY A 445 -37.94 11.88 31.12
N THR A 446 -37.78 12.36 32.36
CA THR A 446 -37.19 13.68 32.64
C THR A 446 -35.74 13.72 32.12
N GLY A 447 -35.47 14.64 31.18
CA GLY A 447 -34.17 14.83 30.53
C GLY A 447 -33.44 16.09 30.99
N LYS A 448 -32.22 16.29 30.49
CA LYS A 448 -31.33 17.42 30.82
C LYS A 448 -31.04 17.56 32.31
N ILE A 449 -30.91 16.43 33.02
CA ILE A 449 -30.44 16.44 34.41
C ILE A 449 -28.90 16.48 34.36
N PRO A 450 -28.24 17.46 34.99
CA PRO A 450 -26.80 17.52 35.03
C PRO A 450 -26.27 16.39 35.91
N ALA A 451 -25.25 15.69 35.42
CA ALA A 451 -24.59 14.62 36.14
C ALA A 451 -23.09 14.69 35.92
N GLN A 452 -22.32 14.31 36.94
CA GLN A 452 -20.87 14.18 36.85
C GLN A 452 -20.50 12.71 36.66
N VAL A 453 -19.65 12.40 35.69
CA VAL A 453 -19.12 11.04 35.54
C VAL A 453 -18.12 10.76 36.67
N ILE A 454 -18.40 9.80 37.53
CA ILE A 454 -17.54 9.44 38.68
C ILE A 454 -16.64 8.25 38.35
N ARG A 455 -17.08 7.38 37.43
CA ARG A 455 -16.27 6.24 36.98
C ARG A 455 -16.54 5.89 35.53
N SER A 456 -15.50 5.89 34.71
CA SER A 456 -15.52 5.41 33.33
C SER A 456 -15.31 3.89 33.25
N GLY A 457 -15.93 3.22 32.28
CA GLY A 457 -15.71 1.81 31.98
C GLY A 457 -16.87 1.17 31.20
N LYS A 458 -16.95 -0.17 31.18
CA LYS A 458 -18.02 -0.94 30.48
C LYS A 458 -19.44 -0.47 30.81
N THR A 459 -19.65 0.07 32.01
CA THR A 459 -20.83 0.85 32.38
C THR A 459 -20.37 2.08 33.15
N ASN A 460 -20.53 3.25 32.55
CA ASN A 460 -20.18 4.51 33.20
C ASN A 460 -21.08 4.72 34.43
N ILE A 461 -20.52 5.18 35.55
CA ILE A 461 -21.27 5.59 36.74
C ILE A 461 -21.28 7.11 36.81
N VAL A 462 -22.47 7.67 37.00
CA VAL A 462 -22.68 9.11 37.06
C VAL A 462 -23.35 9.50 38.37
N LYS A 463 -22.93 10.62 38.94
CA LYS A 463 -23.54 11.26 40.10
C LYS A 463 -24.46 12.36 39.63
N LEU A 464 -25.76 12.21 39.88
CA LEU A 464 -26.75 13.21 39.51
C LEU A 464 -26.62 14.45 40.41
N LEU A 465 -26.61 15.63 39.79
CA LEU A 465 -26.65 16.91 40.48
C LEU A 465 -28.11 17.35 40.61
N ILE A 466 -28.76 16.90 41.67
CA ILE A 466 -30.16 17.23 41.99
C ILE A 466 -30.16 17.97 43.33
N LYS A 467 -30.99 19.00 43.44
CA LYS A 467 -31.12 19.76 44.69
C LYS A 467 -31.57 18.83 45.82
N ASP A 468 -30.82 18.84 46.92
CA ASP A 468 -31.07 18.10 48.16
C ASP A 468 -30.94 16.56 48.09
N ASN A 469 -30.43 15.98 46.98
CA ASN A 469 -30.16 14.54 46.89
C ASN A 469 -29.09 14.19 45.84
N GLU A 470 -27.96 13.64 46.29
CA GLU A 470 -26.92 13.14 45.40
C GLU A 470 -27.07 11.63 45.22
N THR A 471 -27.31 11.18 43.98
CA THR A 471 -27.48 9.74 43.70
C THR A 471 -26.51 9.31 42.59
N GLU A 472 -25.76 8.24 42.85
CA GLU A 472 -24.88 7.61 41.85
C GLU A 472 -25.61 6.46 41.16
N LEU A 473 -25.63 6.48 39.83
CA LEU A 473 -26.36 5.50 39.04
C LEU A 473 -25.56 5.05 37.82
N PRO A 474 -25.76 3.79 37.37
CA PRO A 474 -25.20 3.33 36.12
C PRO A 474 -25.90 4.01 34.94
N LEU A 475 -25.09 4.39 33.96
CA LEU A 475 -25.58 4.93 32.70
C LEU A 475 -25.88 3.77 31.74
N THR A 476 -27.16 3.61 31.43
CA THR A 476 -27.69 2.54 30.58
C THR A 476 -27.58 2.90 29.11
N GLY A 477 -27.36 1.93 28.23
CA GLY A 477 -27.44 2.10 26.77
C GLY A 477 -26.32 2.89 26.09
N TYR A 478 -25.23 3.22 26.80
CA TYR A 478 -24.06 3.92 26.25
C TYR A 478 -22.78 3.15 26.60
N ALA A 479 -22.20 2.47 25.61
CA ALA A 479 -21.06 1.57 25.80
C ALA A 479 -19.69 2.26 25.67
N SER A 480 -19.66 3.50 25.19
CA SER A 480 -18.43 4.28 25.06
C SER A 480 -17.99 4.84 26.41
N GLU A 481 -16.69 4.82 26.68
CA GLU A 481 -16.09 5.39 27.89
C GLU A 481 -16.26 6.91 27.89
N ILE A 482 -16.73 7.47 29.02
CA ILE A 482 -16.84 8.92 29.24
C ILE A 482 -15.80 9.32 30.28
N GLU A 483 -15.03 10.38 30.01
CA GLU A 483 -13.99 10.87 30.91
C GLU A 483 -14.53 11.14 32.34
N THR A 484 -13.85 10.56 33.34
CA THR A 484 -14.18 10.77 34.76
C THR A 484 -13.99 12.25 35.13
N GLY A 485 -14.97 12.83 35.80
CA GLY A 485 -15.04 14.25 36.17
C GLY A 485 -15.84 15.11 35.20
N LYS A 486 -16.17 14.61 33.99
CA LYS A 486 -16.94 15.34 32.99
C LYS A 486 -18.39 15.54 33.42
N TYR A 487 -18.93 16.74 33.18
CA TYR A 487 -20.34 17.04 33.36
C TYR A 487 -21.13 16.76 32.07
N ILE A 488 -22.20 15.99 32.19
CA ILE A 488 -23.06 15.59 31.08
C ILE A 488 -24.53 15.80 31.45
N TYR A 489 -25.39 15.90 30.44
CA TYR A 489 -26.82 15.80 30.62
C TYR A 489 -27.25 14.35 30.47
N VAL A 490 -28.12 13.92 31.40
CA VAL A 490 -28.71 12.59 31.39
C VAL A 490 -30.22 12.66 31.46
N ARG A 491 -30.87 11.57 31.02
CA ARG A 491 -32.32 11.37 31.07
C ARG A 491 -32.67 10.18 31.96
N ILE A 492 -33.70 10.31 32.80
CA ILE A 492 -34.22 9.20 33.61
C ILE A 492 -34.91 8.18 32.71
N THR A 493 -34.36 6.97 32.63
CA THR A 493 -34.96 5.86 31.87
C THR A 493 -35.88 5.01 32.72
N GLN A 494 -35.61 4.90 34.03
CA GLN A 494 -36.44 4.13 34.95
C GLN A 494 -36.60 4.85 36.30
N TYR A 495 -37.85 5.05 36.71
CA TYR A 495 -38.24 5.67 37.99
C TYR A 495 -39.25 4.77 38.70
N SER A 496 -38.98 4.34 39.93
CA SER A 496 -39.84 3.40 40.64
C SER A 496 -39.83 3.68 42.15
N LYS A 497 -41.00 3.59 42.78
CA LYS A 497 -41.21 3.82 44.23
C LYS A 497 -40.54 5.12 44.75
N GLY A 498 -40.61 6.19 43.97
CA GLY A 498 -40.04 7.50 44.33
C GLY A 498 -38.52 7.63 44.18
N LYS A 499 -37.84 6.64 43.55
CA LYS A 499 -36.38 6.65 43.34
C LYS A 499 -36.02 6.49 41.86
N ILE A 500 -34.92 7.13 41.46
CA ILE A 500 -34.31 6.96 40.15
C ILE A 500 -33.51 5.65 40.16
N VAL A 501 -33.78 4.77 39.20
CA VAL A 501 -33.16 3.44 39.10
C VAL A 501 -32.07 3.41 38.04
N SER A 502 -32.26 4.11 36.92
CA SER A 502 -31.27 4.21 35.85
C SER A 502 -31.46 5.47 34.99
N VAL A 503 -30.37 5.85 34.32
CA VAL A 503 -30.31 7.03 33.44
C VAL A 503 -29.61 6.71 32.12
N TYR A 504 -29.83 7.52 31.09
CA TYR A 504 -29.23 7.41 29.76
C TYR A 504 -28.51 8.70 29.39
N TYR A 505 -27.39 8.58 28.67
CA TYR A 505 -26.60 9.72 28.18
C TYR A 505 -27.41 10.54 27.17
N GLU A 506 -27.63 11.83 27.43
CA GLU A 506 -28.39 12.68 26.53
C GLU A 506 -27.48 13.58 25.68
N SER A 507 -26.57 14.31 26.32
CA SER A 507 -25.61 15.19 25.63
C SER A 507 -24.49 15.67 26.56
N ASP A 508 -23.44 16.25 25.99
CA ASP A 508 -22.40 16.94 26.75
C ASP A 508 -22.89 18.30 27.27
N ILE A 509 -22.44 18.68 28.48
CA ILE A 509 -22.58 20.05 28.98
C ILE A 509 -21.44 20.87 28.38
N LYS A 510 -21.78 21.88 27.58
CA LYS A 510 -20.82 22.75 26.88
C LYS A 510 -20.18 23.78 27.79
#